data_AF-A0AAD6HUJ8-F1
#
_entry.id   AF-A0AAD6HUJ8-F1
#
_cell.length_a   1.000
_cell.length_b   1.000
_cell.length_c   1.000
_cell.angle_alpha   90.00
_cell.angle_beta   90.00
_cell.angle_gamma   90.00
#
_symmetry.space_group_name_H-M   'P 1'
#
loop_
_entity.id
_entity.type
_entity.pdbx_description
1 polymer ?
#
loop_
_entity_poly.entity_id
_entity_poly.type
_entity_poly.pdbx_seq_one_letter_code
_entity_poly.pdbx_strand_id
1 'polypeptide(L)' 'MTFQLQHSQLGQVEGVKHDNGVVEYRGIQYAIITNSFAKSTIYHQRANEKGPVNATRKGLLRNASI' A
#
# COMPACT_ATOMS: atom_id res chain seq x y z
N MET A 1 10.07 14.59 2.40
CA MET A 1 10.45 13.97 3.70
C MET A 1 9.57 12.74 3.95
N THR A 2 10.09 11.68 4.59
CA THR A 2 9.29 10.48 4.92
C THR A 2 8.31 10.79 6.06
N PHE A 3 7.08 10.28 5.99
CA PHE A 3 6.05 10.47 7.00
C PHE A 3 5.34 9.15 7.32
N GLN A 4 5.07 8.87 8.59
CA GLN A 4 4.56 7.57 9.05
C GLN A 4 3.09 7.65 9.51
N LEU A 5 2.26 6.76 8.97
CA LEU A 5 0.92 6.46 9.48
C LEU A 5 1.02 5.28 10.45
N GLN A 6 0.71 5.50 11.72
CA GLN A 6 0.88 4.46 12.76
C GLN A 6 -0.34 3.55 12.95
N HIS A 7 -1.53 3.96 12.50
CA HIS A 7 -2.78 3.24 12.74
C HIS A 7 -3.48 2.88 11.42
N SER A 8 -3.10 1.76 10.82
CA SER A 8 -3.80 1.14 9.69
C SER A 8 -4.06 -0.34 9.99
N GLN A 9 -5.08 -0.93 9.36
CA GLN A 9 -5.31 -2.38 9.36
C GLN A 9 -4.09 -3.17 8.83
N LEU A 10 -3.20 -2.49 8.08
CA LEU A 10 -1.96 -3.03 7.55
C LEU A 10 -0.76 -2.85 8.50
N GLY A 11 -0.97 -2.16 9.63
CA GLY A 11 0.06 -1.69 10.55
C GLY A 11 0.74 -0.40 10.08
N GLN A 12 2.04 -0.24 10.33
CA GLN A 12 2.77 1.00 10.04
C GLN A 12 2.95 1.20 8.53
N VAL A 13 2.66 2.41 8.02
CA VAL A 13 2.78 2.77 6.60
C VAL A 13 3.64 4.02 6.43
N GLU A 14 4.62 3.98 5.52
CA GLU A 14 5.52 5.08 5.18
C GLU A 14 5.09 5.77 3.88
N GLY A 15 4.82 7.06 3.95
CA GLY A 15 4.47 7.93 2.83
C GLY A 15 5.48 9.06 2.62
N VAL A 16 5.15 9.95 1.68
CA VAL A 16 5.93 11.15 1.38
C VAL A 16 5.15 12.37 1.83
N LYS A 17 5.78 13.22 2.65
CA LYS A 17 5.32 14.57 2.93
C LYS A 17 6.01 15.56 1.99
N HIS A 18 5.18 16.32 1.29
CA HIS A 18 5.54 17.37 0.33
C HIS A 18 5.66 18.73 1.03
N ASP A 19 6.38 19.67 0.40
CA ASP A 19 6.68 20.97 0.99
C ASP A 19 5.44 21.86 1.15
N ASN A 20 4.38 21.59 0.38
CA ASN A 20 3.07 22.23 0.50
C ASN A 20 2.22 21.67 1.66
N GLY A 21 2.79 20.82 2.51
CA GLY A 21 2.12 20.22 3.67
C GLY A 21 1.28 18.99 3.35
N VAL A 22 1.12 18.61 2.08
CA VAL A 22 0.38 17.41 1.68
C VAL A 22 1.16 16.15 2.04
N VAL A 23 0.49 15.18 2.66
CA VAL A 23 1.02 13.84 2.91
C VAL A 23 0.37 12.88 1.93
N GLU A 24 1.19 12.15 1.18
CA GLU A 24 0.77 11.22 0.14
C GLU A 24 1.25 9.80 0.45
N TYR A 25 0.32 8.85 0.33
CA TYR A 25 0.60 7.41 0.40
C TYR A 25 0.15 6.76 -0.91
N ARG A 26 1.08 6.10 -1.60
CA ARG A 26 0.88 5.50 -2.93
C ARG A 26 1.17 4.02 -2.90
N GLY A 27 0.44 3.26 -3.72
CA GLY A 27 0.73 1.84 -3.94
C GLY A 27 0.40 0.94 -2.74
N ILE A 28 -0.45 1.40 -1.81
CA ILE A 28 -0.97 0.55 -0.74
C ILE A 28 -1.82 -0.56 -1.36
N GLN A 29 -1.41 -1.81 -1.16
CA GLN A 29 -2.19 -2.96 -1.59
C GLN A 29 -3.39 -3.15 -0.66
N TYR A 30 -4.60 -3.07 -1.21
CA TYR A 30 -5.85 -3.28 -0.45
C TYR A 30 -6.47 -4.67 -0.68
N ALA A 31 -6.09 -5.34 -1.76
CA ALA A 31 -6.62 -6.65 -2.12
C ALA A 31 -5.58 -7.53 -2.83
N ILE A 32 -5.77 -8.84 -2.73
CA ILE A 32 -5.08 -9.85 -3.52
C ILE A 32 -6.04 -10.31 -4.62
N ILE A 33 -5.56 -10.22 -5.87
CA ILE A 33 -6.25 -10.74 -7.04
C ILE A 33 -5.46 -11.96 -7.51
N THR A 34 -5.96 -13.16 -7.22
CA THR A 34 -5.33 -14.43 -7.63
C THR A 34 -5.93 -15.00 -8.90
N ASN A 35 -7.25 -14.88 -9.06
CA ASN A 35 -8.00 -15.48 -10.16
C ASN A 35 -8.89 -14.43 -10.84
N SER A 36 -8.89 -14.41 -12.19
CA SER A 36 -9.81 -13.57 -12.96
C SER A 36 -11.26 -13.92 -12.64
N PHE A 37 -12.11 -12.89 -12.52
CA PHE A 37 -13.54 -13.01 -12.22
C PHE A 37 -13.89 -13.63 -10.85
N ALA A 38 -12.90 -13.93 -10.01
CA ALA A 38 -13.13 -14.34 -8.64
C ALA A 38 -13.28 -13.13 -7.71
N LYS A 39 -13.98 -13.33 -6.60
CA LYS A 39 -14.02 -12.35 -5.51
C LYS A 39 -12.60 -12.07 -5.03
N SER A 40 -12.26 -10.79 -4.87
CA SER A 40 -10.97 -10.38 -4.33
C SER A 40 -10.84 -10.75 -2.86
N THR A 41 -9.65 -11.16 -2.44
CA THR A 41 -9.33 -11.40 -1.03
C THR A 41 -8.74 -10.14 -0.41
N ILE A 42 -9.20 -9.75 0.79
CA ILE A 42 -8.65 -8.59 1.50
C ILE A 42 -7.17 -8.84 1.81
N TYR A 43 -6.32 -7.89 1.43
CA TYR A 43 -4.90 -7.97 1.77
C TYR A 43 -4.70 -7.62 3.24
N HIS A 44 -4.21 -8.58 4.01
CA HIS A 44 -3.78 -8.37 5.38
C HIS A 44 -2.27 -8.47 5.43
N GLN A 45 -1.57 -7.34 5.32
CA GLN A 45 -0.16 -7.30 5.71
C GLN A 45 -0.12 -7.09 7.22
N ARG A 46 0.42 -8.04 7.96
CA ARG A 46 0.80 -7.79 9.35
C ARG A 46 2.12 -7.02 9.32
N ALA A 47 2.11 -5.69 9.44
CA ALA A 47 3.35 -4.90 9.52
C ALA A 47 4.34 -5.44 10.56
N ASN A 48 3.83 -6.12 11.60
CA ASN A 48 4.65 -6.69 12.66
C ASN A 48 5.53 -7.86 12.22
N GLU A 49 5.26 -8.50 11.06
CA GLU A 49 6.05 -9.64 10.56
C GLU A 49 7.04 -9.25 9.45
N LYS A 50 6.86 -8.08 8.80
CA LYS A 50 7.66 -7.67 7.62
C LYS A 50 8.13 -6.22 7.63
N GLY A 51 7.93 -5.49 8.72
CA GLY A 51 8.26 -4.07 8.83
C GLY A 51 7.22 -3.15 8.17
N PRO A 52 7.49 -1.84 8.14
CA PRO A 52 6.54 -0.85 7.63
C PRO A 52 6.25 -1.03 6.13
N VAL A 53 5.00 -0.75 5.73
CA VAL A 53 4.58 -0.73 4.33
C VAL A 53 5.15 0.51 3.66
N ASN A 54 6.05 0.33 2.69
CA ASN A 54 6.58 1.43 1.90
C ASN A 54 5.56 1.88 0.84
N ALA A 55 4.87 2.98 1.12
CA ALA A 55 3.85 3.59 0.26
C ALA A 55 4.35 4.89 -0.40
N THR A 56 5.62 4.93 -0.82
CA THR A 56 6.19 6.12 -1.47
C THR A 56 6.06 6.13 -2.99
N ARG A 57 5.72 4.99 -3.60
CA ARG A 57 5.68 4.77 -5.06
C ARG A 57 4.34 4.20 -5.49
N LYS A 58 3.91 4.49 -6.73
CA LYS A 58 2.73 3.84 -7.31
C LYS A 58 2.99 2.33 -7.44
N GLY A 59 1.95 1.52 -7.19
CA GLY A 59 2.03 0.08 -7.42
C GLY A 59 2.26 -0.21 -8.91
N LEU A 60 2.98 -1.29 -9.19
CA LEU A 60 3.12 -1.78 -10.56
C LEU A 60 1.76 -2.30 -11.02
N LEU A 61 1.17 -1.64 -12.02
CA LEU A 61 0.16 -2.29 -12.85
C LEU A 61 0.90 -3.42 -13.57
N ARG A 62 0.70 -4.67 -13.15
CA ARG A 62 1.04 -5.79 -14.02
C ARG A 62 0.27 -5.56 -15.31
N ASN A 63 0.97 -5.40 -16.44
CA ASN A 63 0.36 -5.25 -17.75
C ASN A 63 -0.77 -6.28 -17.88
N ALA A 64 -2.01 -5.80 -17.85
CA ALA A 64 -3.15 -6.61 -18.19
C ALA A 64 -3.05 -6.82 -19.70
N SER A 65 -2.39 -7.90 -20.10
CA SER A 65 -2.59 -8.44 -21.44
C SER A 65 -4.04 -8.92 -21.48
N ILE A 66 -4.90 -8.08 -22.09
CA ILE A 66 -6.27 -8.44 -22.47
C ILE A 66 -6.18 -9.15 -23.82
#